data_AF-A0A084EBA6-F1
#
_entry.id   AF-A0A084EBA6-F1
#
_cell.length_a   1.000
_cell.length_b   1.000
_cell.length_c   1.000
_cell.angle_alpha   90.00
_cell.angle_beta   90.00
_cell.angle_gamma   90.00
#
_symmetry.space_group_name_H-M   'P 1'
#
loop_
_entity.id
_entity.type
_entity.pdbx_description
1 polymer ?
#
loop_
_entity_poly.entity_id
_entity_poly.type
_entity_poly.pdbx_seq_one_letter_code
_entity_poly.pdbx_strand_id
1 'polypeptide(L)'
;MRHDPKLAILADLLRRVDGLAAQRGHVSVPRLHDEVDQIRHIARAFRVDSVGDLAATLQSVLSLDGLDSVVLSYLDRMRDAIADELPPLDNILPPAAAPATVHRLHA
;
A
#
# COMPACT_ATOMS: atom_id res chain seq x y z
N MET A 1 -27.98 -1.17 -2.98
CA MET A 1 -26.56 -0.81 -2.91
C MET A 1 -25.87 -1.75 -1.93
N ARG A 2 -25.19 -2.80 -2.41
CA ARG A 2 -24.37 -3.68 -1.56
C ARG A 2 -23.09 -2.90 -1.24
N HIS A 3 -23.02 -2.29 -0.06
CA HIS A 3 -21.75 -1.84 0.49
C HIS A 3 -21.09 -3.07 1.11
N ASP A 4 -20.11 -3.65 0.42
CA ASP A 4 -19.26 -4.65 1.04
C ASP A 4 -18.40 -3.95 2.10
N PRO A 5 -18.57 -4.28 3.40
CA PRO A 5 -17.86 -3.60 4.48
C PRO A 5 -16.34 -3.74 4.34
N LYS A 6 -15.85 -4.82 3.72
CA LYS A 6 -14.43 -5.00 3.39
C LYS A 6 -13.93 -3.94 2.41
N LEU A 7 -14.71 -3.60 1.37
CA LEU A 7 -14.34 -2.59 0.38
C LEU A 7 -14.25 -1.19 1.00
N ALA A 8 -15.17 -0.86 1.90
CA ALA A 8 -15.14 0.42 2.61
C ALA A 8 -13.86 0.57 3.44
N ILE A 9 -13.39 -0.52 4.06
CA ILE A 9 -12.16 -0.55 4.85
C ILE A 9 -10.91 -0.49 3.98
N LEU A 10 -10.87 -1.23 2.88
CA LEU A 10 -9.76 -1.16 1.93
C LEU A 10 -9.62 0.25 1.35
N ALA A 11 -10.74 0.91 1.02
CA ALA A 11 -10.75 2.31 0.60
C ALA A 11 -10.28 3.27 1.71
N ASP A 12 -10.63 3.00 2.97
CA ASP A 12 -10.15 3.78 4.12
C ASP A 12 -8.63 3.66 4.31
N LEU A 13 -8.11 2.44 4.26
CA LEU A 13 -6.68 2.15 4.33
C LEU A 13 -5.91 2.81 3.19
N LEU A 14 -6.41 2.69 1.96
CA LEU A 14 -5.81 3.30 0.78
C LEU A 14 -5.72 4.82 0.93
N ARG A 15 -6.82 5.47 1.35
CA ARG A 15 -6.89 6.91 1.58
C ARG A 15 -5.90 7.38 2.65
N ARG A 16 -5.66 6.58 3.70
CA ARG A 16 -4.67 6.88 4.74
C ARG A 16 -3.24 6.78 4.20
N VAL A 17 -2.93 5.69 3.51
CA VAL A 17 -1.61 5.47 2.87
C VAL A 17 -1.32 6.58 1.86
N ASP A 18 -2.29 6.91 1.01
CA ASP A 18 -2.19 8.00 0.03
C ASP A 18 -2.02 9.36 0.70
N GLY A 19 -2.75 9.61 1.78
CA GLY A 19 -2.62 10.81 2.59
C GLY A 19 -1.21 10.96 3.16
N LEU A 20 -0.62 9.88 3.69
CA LEU A 20 0.77 9.87 4.17
C LEU A 20 1.76 10.10 3.03
N ALA A 21 1.59 9.41 1.90
CA ALA A 21 2.47 9.55 0.73
C ALA A 21 2.40 10.96 0.12
N ALA A 22 1.24 11.62 0.17
CA ALA A 22 1.05 13.00 -0.29
C ALA A 22 1.75 14.03 0.60
N GLN A 23 1.99 13.71 1.89
CA GLN A 23 2.62 14.62 2.84
C GLN A 23 4.17 14.63 2.75
N ARG A 24 4.79 13.77 1.91
CA ARG A 24 6.22 13.76 1.47
C ARG A 24 7.25 14.47 2.40
N GLY A 25 7.33 14.08 3.67
CA GLY A 25 8.34 14.59 4.62
C GLY A 25 7.88 15.79 5.48
N HIS A 26 6.60 16.16 5.46
CA HIS A 26 6.01 17.15 6.37
C HIS A 26 5.28 16.52 7.57
N VAL A 27 5.28 15.19 7.67
CA VAL A 27 4.69 14.47 8.81
C VAL A 27 5.76 14.28 9.87
N SER A 28 5.49 14.77 11.08
CA SER A 28 6.34 14.48 12.24
C SER A 28 6.44 12.98 12.48
N VAL A 29 7.65 12.48 12.76
CA VAL A 29 7.93 11.07 13.11
C VAL A 29 6.91 10.45 14.09
N PRO A 30 6.53 11.10 15.23
CA PRO A 30 5.52 10.53 16.12
C PRO A 30 4.15 10.36 15.45
N ARG A 31 3.72 11.32 14.62
CA ARG A 31 2.46 11.23 13.87
C ARG A 31 2.52 10.11 12.82
N LEU A 32 3.68 9.90 12.20
CA LEU A 32 3.88 8.81 11.26
C LEU A 32 3.78 7.46 11.98
N HIS A 33 4.36 7.32 13.17
CA HIS A 33 4.21 6.13 14.01
C HIS A 33 2.74 5.83 14.36
N ASP A 34 1.98 6.85 14.76
CA ASP A 34 0.56 6.69 15.10
C ASP A 34 -0.26 6.21 13.89
N GLU A 35 -0.04 6.79 12.71
CA GLU A 35 -0.77 6.40 11.50
C GLU A 35 -0.40 4.98 11.04
N VAL A 36 0.89 4.61 11.09
CA VAL A 36 1.34 3.25 10.75
C VAL A 36 0.79 2.22 11.75
N ASP A 37 0.75 2.54 13.05
CA ASP A 37 0.14 1.68 14.06
C ASP A 37 -1.36 1.47 13.80
N GLN A 38 -2.07 2.55 13.43
CA GLN A 38 -3.48 2.48 13.13
C GLN A 38 -3.77 1.68 11.85
N ILE A 39 -2.96 1.85 10.80
CA ILE A 39 -3.02 1.02 9.58
C ILE A 39 -2.85 -0.46 9.95
N ARG A 40 -1.85 -0.79 10.77
CA ARG A 40 -1.59 -2.16 11.24
C ARG A 40 -2.77 -2.73 12.03
N HIS A 41 -3.33 -1.94 12.93
CA HIS A 41 -4.47 -2.35 13.76
C HIS A 41 -5.70 -2.69 12.89
N ILE A 42 -6.03 -1.81 11.93
CA ILE A 42 -7.14 -2.02 11.00
C ILE A 42 -6.87 -3.23 10.10
N ALA A 43 -5.67 -3.34 9.53
CA ALA A 43 -5.30 -4.47 8.67
C ALA A 43 -5.47 -5.81 9.38
N ARG A 44 -5.01 -5.94 10.63
CA ARG A 44 -5.21 -7.16 11.43
C ARG A 44 -6.67 -7.45 11.78
N ALA A 45 -7.46 -6.41 12.06
CA ALA A 45 -8.88 -6.57 12.34
C ALA A 45 -9.65 -7.15 11.14
N PHE A 46 -9.22 -6.83 9.92
CA PHE A 46 -9.86 -7.24 8.68
C PHE A 46 -9.13 -8.35 7.91
N ARG A 47 -8.14 -9.01 8.53
CA ARG A 47 -7.33 -10.11 7.95
C ARG A 47 -6.61 -9.72 6.65
N VAL A 48 -6.12 -8.49 6.58
CA VAL A 48 -5.29 -7.97 5.49
C VAL A 48 -3.82 -8.15 5.89
N ASP A 49 -3.37 -9.40 5.96
CA ASP A 49 -2.10 -9.76 6.60
C ASP A 49 -0.89 -9.12 5.88
N SER A 50 -0.91 -9.06 4.53
CA SER A 50 0.13 -8.41 3.72
C SER A 50 0.38 -6.95 4.11
N VAL A 51 -0.69 -6.17 4.32
CA VAL A 51 -0.59 -4.76 4.72
C VAL A 51 -0.14 -4.64 6.18
N GLY A 52 -0.62 -5.56 7.04
CA GLY A 52 -0.23 -5.61 8.45
C GLY A 52 1.26 -5.90 8.66
N ASP A 53 1.82 -6.82 7.88
CA ASP A 53 3.24 -7.20 7.94
C ASP A 53 4.15 -6.09 7.38
N LEU A 54 3.73 -5.43 6.30
CA LEU A 54 4.41 -4.24 5.79
C LEU A 54 4.41 -3.10 6.81
N ALA A 55 3.30 -2.90 7.53
CA ALA A 55 3.19 -1.88 8.57
C ALA A 55 4.05 -2.18 9.78
N ALA A 56 4.09 -3.44 10.23
CA ALA A 56 4.98 -3.87 11.29
C ALA A 56 6.46 -3.64 10.92
N THR A 57 6.83 -3.99 9.68
CA THR A 57 8.20 -3.78 9.18
C THR A 57 8.55 -2.30 9.10
N LEU A 58 7.66 -1.47 8.54
CA LEU A 58 7.85 -0.03 8.48
C LEU A 58 8.01 0.58 9.88
N GLN A 59 7.21 0.13 10.86
CA GLN A 59 7.31 0.58 12.24
C GLN A 59 8.68 0.25 12.86
N SER A 60 9.21 -0.96 12.62
CA SER A 60 10.56 -1.33 13.07
C SER A 60 11.65 -0.49 12.42
N VAL A 61 11.54 -0.22 11.11
CA VAL A 61 12.50 0.62 10.38
C VAL A 61 12.46 2.07 10.88
N LEU A 62 11.26 2.61 11.11
CA LEU A 62 11.09 3.96 11.65
C LEU A 62 11.71 4.13 13.03
N SER A 63 11.58 3.11 13.89
CA SER A 63 12.22 3.11 15.21
C SER A 63 13.76 3.03 15.15
N LEU A 64 14.33 2.55 14.04
CA LEU A 64 15.78 2.37 13.88
C LEU A 64 16.46 3.56 13.21
N ASP A 65 15.91 4.04 12.09
CA ASP A 65 16.66 4.92 11.17
C ASP A 65 15.91 6.22 10.79
N GLY A 66 14.60 6.31 11.04
CA GLY A 66 13.81 7.52 10.73
C GLY A 66 13.89 7.98 9.26
N LEU A 67 14.28 7.11 8.33
CA LEU A 67 14.63 7.47 6.95
C LEU A 67 13.39 7.66 6.06
N ASP A 68 13.12 8.91 5.69
CA ASP A 68 11.98 9.35 4.86
C ASP A 68 11.90 8.65 3.47
N SER A 69 13.03 8.34 2.85
CA SER A 69 13.07 7.70 1.51
C SER A 69 12.55 6.26 1.52
N VAL A 70 12.76 5.55 2.62
CA VAL A 70 12.32 4.17 2.80
C VAL A 70 10.82 4.15 3.10
N VAL A 71 10.31 5.14 3.84
CA VAL A 71 8.89 5.28 4.16
C VAL A 71 8.04 5.31 2.89
N LEU A 72 8.40 6.16 1.92
CA LEU A 72 7.70 6.25 0.64
C LEU A 72 7.65 4.90 -0.10
N SER A 73 8.76 4.16 -0.10
CA SER A 73 8.82 2.84 -0.75
C SER A 73 7.94 1.80 -0.06
N TYR A 74 7.82 1.85 1.27
CA TYR A 74 6.92 0.96 2.01
C TYR A 74 5.45 1.36 1.86
N LEU A 75 5.14 2.66 1.82
CA LEU A 75 3.78 3.16 1.56
C LEU A 75 3.30 2.76 0.16
N ASP A 76 4.18 2.81 -0.85
CA ASP A 76 3.87 2.37 -2.21
C ASP A 76 3.56 0.86 -2.25
N ARG A 77 4.38 0.03 -1.58
CA ARG A 77 4.11 -1.40 -1.43
C ARG A 77 2.81 -1.70 -0.68
N MET A 78 2.47 -0.90 0.33
CA MET A 78 1.19 -1.05 1.04
C MET A 78 0.01 -0.75 0.11
N ARG A 79 0.13 0.28 -0.73
CA ARG A 79 -0.88 0.60 -1.75
C ARG A 79 -1.09 -0.57 -2.70
N ASP A 80 -0.02 -1.16 -3.21
CA ASP A 80 -0.09 -2.33 -4.09
C ASP A 80 -0.72 -3.54 -3.40
N ALA A 81 -0.35 -3.82 -2.14
CA ALA A 81 -0.95 -4.89 -1.36
C ALA A 81 -2.46 -4.68 -1.10
N ILE A 82 -2.90 -3.44 -0.90
CA ILE A 82 -4.33 -3.11 -0.79
C ILE A 82 -5.02 -3.31 -2.14
N ALA A 83 -4.37 -2.97 -3.25
CA ALA A 83 -4.92 -3.13 -4.60
C ALA A 83 -5.09 -4.61 -4.98
N ASP A 84 -4.19 -5.48 -4.55
CA ASP A 84 -4.28 -6.94 -4.75
C ASP A 84 -5.45 -7.57 -3.95
N GLU A 85 -5.76 -7.00 -2.78
CA GLU A 85 -6.88 -7.43 -1.93
C GLU A 85 -8.25 -6.90 -2.40
N LEU A 86 -8.26 -5.89 -3.27
CA LEU A 86 -9.47 -5.45 -3.95
C LEU A 86 -9.86 -6.52 -4.97
N PRO A 87 -11.15 -6.91 -5.05
CA PRO A 87 -11.60 -7.82 -6.09
C PRO A 87 -11.20 -7.24 -7.44
N PRO A 88 -10.63 -8.07 -8.34
CA PRO A 88 -10.09 -7.58 -9.59
C PRO A 88 -11.18 -6.82 -10.34
N LEU A 89 -10.87 -5.57 -10.69
CA LEU A 89 -11.66 -4.75 -11.61
C LEU A 89 -11.55 -5.29 -13.06
N ASP A 90 -11.32 -6.59 -13.24
CA ASP A 90 -11.13 -7.31 -14.50
C ASP A 90 -12.37 -7.31 -15.42
N ASN A 91 -13.45 -6.63 -15.03
CA ASN A 91 -14.59 -6.44 -15.92
C ASN A 91 -14.73 -5.00 -16.45
N ILE A 92 -13.75 -4.10 -16.25
CA ILE A 92 -13.88 -2.70 -16.71
C ILE A 92 -12.68 -2.18 -17.53
N LEU A 93 -11.48 -2.78 -17.51
CA LEU A 93 -10.38 -2.31 -18.36
C LEU A 93 -9.57 -3.46 -18.98
N PRO A 94 -9.37 -3.52 -20.31
CA PRO A 94 -8.53 -4.54 -20.93
C PRO A 94 -7.06 -4.37 -20.48
N PRO A 95 -6.33 -5.49 -20.30
CA PRO A 95 -4.93 -5.46 -19.88
C PRO A 95 -4.11 -4.67 -20.91
N ALA A 96 -3.49 -3.59 -20.44
CA ALA A 96 -2.55 -2.82 -21.25
C ALA A 96 -1.46 -3.77 -21.75
N ALA A 97 -1.40 -3.91 -23.07
CA ALA A 97 -0.49 -4.80 -23.77
C ALA A 97 0.97 -4.57 -23.31
N ALA A 98 1.58 -5.62 -22.76
CA ALA A 98 3.01 -5.67 -22.56
C ALA A 98 3.73 -5.50 -23.91
N PRO A 99 4.78 -4.67 -24.02
CA PRO A 99 5.55 -4.58 -25.25
C PRO A 99 6.33 -5.88 -25.42
N ALA A 100 5.97 -6.66 -26.45
CA ALA A 100 6.70 -7.85 -26.85
C ALA A 100 8.16 -7.48 -27.13
N THR A 101 9.08 -7.98 -26.31
CA THR A 101 10.52 -7.94 -26.55
C THR A 101 10.82 -8.72 -27.82
N VAL A 102 11.09 -7.99 -28.91
CA VAL A 102 11.54 -8.56 -30.18
C VAL A 102 12.92 -9.18 -29.98
N HIS A 103 12.98 -10.52 -29.94
CA HIS A 103 14.22 -11.27 -30.07
C HIS A 103 14.73 -11.12 -31.51
N ARG A 104 15.69 -10.23 -31.71
CA ARG A 104 16.41 -10.08 -32.99
C ARG A 104 17.43 -11.22 -33.10
N LEU A 105 17.07 -12.29 -33.82
CA LEU A 105 17.98 -13.37 -34.18
C LEU A 105 19.02 -12.84 -35.18
N HIS A 106 20.30 -12.95 -34.84
CA HIS A 106 21.43 -12.67 -35.69
C HIS A 106 21.93 -14.00 -36.28
N ALA A 107 21.93 -14.13 -37.61
CA ALA A 107 22.77 -15.03 -38.38
C ALA A 107 22.88 -14.50 -39.81
#